data_AF-A0A3R8JRV6-F1
#
_entry.id   AF-A0A3R8JRV6-F1
#
_cell.length_a   1.000
_cell.length_b   1.000
_cell.length_c   1.000
_cell.angle_alpha   90.00
_cell.angle_beta   90.00
_cell.angle_gamma   90.00
#
_symmetry.space_group_name_H-M   'P 1'
#
loop_
_entity.id
_entity.type
_entity.pdbx_description
1 polymer ?
#
loop_
_entity_poly.entity_id
_entity_poly.type
_entity_poly.pdbx_seq_one_letter_code
_entity_poly.pdbx_strand_id
1 'polypeptide(L)'
;MDIQEQTTTQIPTLSPQEIRSMKTKLNQPNRTQKDWDFIKSLLQSRSLFTVCPGDENLRSRFTIDGVLYDQGVLLAFSDEEFCEEYGKRFAAIRIGREFTIVTVPYEQVLSIAADHEKDAYIDFRKEKDERFLVYDGKAKTLHLCINQ
;
A
#
# COMPACT_ATOMS: atom_id res chain seq x y z
N MET A 1 -7.92 33.91 22.05
CA MET A 1 -8.59 32.81 21.34
C MET A 1 -7.46 32.02 20.73
N ASP A 2 -6.89 31.12 21.52
CA ASP A 2 -5.71 30.36 21.13
C ASP A 2 -6.13 29.28 20.16
N ILE A 3 -5.73 29.43 18.90
CA ILE A 3 -5.88 28.40 17.88
C ILE A 3 -4.82 27.36 18.21
N GLN A 4 -5.24 26.27 18.86
CA GLN A 4 -4.41 25.09 19.01
C GLN A 4 -4.14 24.55 17.60
N GLU A 5 -2.90 24.69 17.13
CA GLU A 5 -2.39 23.94 15.99
C GLU A 5 -2.56 22.45 16.30
N GLN A 6 -3.55 21.81 15.68
CA GLN A 6 -3.64 20.36 15.65
C GLN A 6 -2.41 19.86 14.92
N THR A 7 -1.41 19.44 15.68
CA THR A 7 -0.27 18.67 15.17
C THR A 7 -0.82 17.32 14.78
N THR A 8 -1.32 17.19 13.55
CA THR A 8 -1.55 15.88 12.93
C THR A 8 -0.19 15.18 12.91
N THR A 9 0.00 14.26 13.85
CA THR A 9 1.19 13.43 13.93
C THR A 9 1.17 12.56 12.67
N GLN A 10 1.93 12.94 11.66
CA GLN A 10 2.07 12.12 10.45
C GLN A 10 2.67 10.78 10.86
N ILE A 11 1.93 9.69 10.63
CA ILE A 11 2.42 8.34 10.86
C ILE A 11 3.60 8.12 9.90
N PRO A 12 4.79 7.76 10.41
CA PRO A 12 5.99 7.68 9.59
C PRO A 12 5.90 6.55 8.56
N THR A 13 6.59 6.71 7.44
CA THR A 13 6.81 5.64 6.46
C THR A 13 7.96 4.74 6.92
N LEU A 14 8.16 3.62 6.23
CA LEU A 14 9.26 2.70 6.53
C LEU A 14 10.60 3.27 6.07
N SER A 15 11.62 3.14 6.91
CA SER A 15 13.00 3.41 6.51
C SER A 15 13.52 2.34 5.53
N PRO A 16 14.56 2.63 4.73
CA PRO A 16 15.16 1.65 3.82
C PRO A 16 15.68 0.38 4.50
N GLN A 17 16.07 0.47 5.79
CA GLN A 17 16.50 -0.70 6.56
C GLN A 17 15.30 -1.56 6.99
N GLU A 18 14.20 -0.94 7.41
CA GLU A 18 12.96 -1.63 7.74
C GLU A 18 12.36 -2.32 6.52
N ILE A 19 12.32 -1.64 5.36
CA ILE A 19 11.88 -2.23 4.08
C ILE A 19 12.72 -3.47 3.75
N ARG A 20 14.05 -3.36 3.82
CA ARG A 20 14.96 -4.51 3.56
C ARG A 20 14.74 -5.66 4.54
N SER A 21 14.53 -5.37 5.82
CA SER A 21 14.28 -6.37 6.86
C SER A 21 12.95 -7.09 6.62
N MET A 22 11.91 -6.33 6.28
CA MET A 22 10.58 -6.85 5.94
C MET A 22 10.64 -7.73 4.69
N LYS A 23 11.21 -7.23 3.58
CA LYS A 23 11.36 -7.97 2.31
C LYS A 23 12.19 -9.24 2.50
N THR A 24 13.26 -9.20 3.30
CA THR A 24 14.06 -10.39 3.64
C THR A 24 13.19 -11.47 4.29
N LYS A 25 12.36 -11.10 5.27
CA LYS A 25 11.44 -12.03 5.93
C LYS A 25 10.35 -12.53 4.99
N LEU A 26 9.74 -11.65 4.20
CA LEU A 26 8.75 -12.01 3.18
C LEU A 26 9.32 -12.99 2.13
N ASN A 27 10.61 -12.92 1.84
CA ASN A 27 11.27 -13.78 0.85
C ASN A 27 11.79 -15.11 1.43
N GLN A 28 11.68 -15.34 2.74
CA GLN A 28 12.06 -16.63 3.34
C GLN A 28 11.07 -17.75 2.96
N PRO A 29 11.56 -18.94 2.54
CA PRO A 29 10.70 -20.09 2.25
C PRO A 29 9.95 -20.61 3.49
N ASN A 30 10.65 -20.73 4.63
CA ASN A 30 10.13 -21.29 5.88
C ASN A 30 9.88 -20.20 6.92
N ARG A 31 9.00 -19.25 6.61
CA ARG A 31 8.64 -18.19 7.57
C ARG A 31 8.02 -18.75 8.82
N THR A 32 8.47 -18.25 9.95
CA THR A 32 7.91 -18.57 11.26
C THR A 32 6.76 -17.62 11.59
N GLN A 33 5.95 -17.97 12.59
CA GLN A 33 4.94 -17.04 13.14
C GLN A 33 5.59 -15.73 13.61
N LYS A 34 6.78 -15.80 14.20
CA LYS A 34 7.55 -14.63 14.64
C LYS A 34 7.90 -13.69 13.49
N ASP A 35 8.16 -14.22 12.29
CA ASP A 35 8.41 -13.39 11.11
C ASP A 35 7.14 -12.67 10.67
N TRP A 36 6.00 -13.34 10.72
CA TRP A 36 4.69 -12.73 10.46
C TRP A 36 4.35 -11.65 11.47
N ASP A 37 4.54 -11.92 12.76
CA ASP A 37 4.26 -10.95 13.82
C ASP A 37 5.14 -9.71 13.69
N PHE A 38 6.41 -9.88 13.31
CA PHE A 38 7.31 -8.77 12.99
C PHE A 38 6.78 -7.93 11.81
N ILE A 39 6.40 -8.56 10.70
CA ILE A 39 5.90 -7.85 9.50
C ILE A 39 4.63 -7.06 9.86
N LYS A 40 3.68 -7.70 10.54
CA LYS A 40 2.42 -7.05 10.95
C LYS A 40 2.68 -5.89 11.90
N SER A 41 3.45 -6.10 12.97
CA SER A 41 3.77 -5.05 13.94
C SER A 41 4.48 -3.85 13.30
N LEU A 42 5.39 -4.13 12.35
CA LEU A 42 6.08 -3.10 11.61
C LEU A 42 5.11 -2.29 10.74
N LEU A 43 4.26 -2.94 9.95
CA LEU A 43 3.29 -2.26 9.07
C LEU A 43 2.21 -1.50 9.83
N GLN A 44 1.68 -2.06 10.92
CA GLN A 44 0.63 -1.48 11.77
C GLN A 44 0.95 -0.07 12.29
N SER A 45 2.24 0.25 12.42
CA SER A 45 2.71 1.54 12.93
C SER A 45 3.24 2.48 11.85
N ARG A 46 2.92 2.21 10.58
CA ARG A 46 3.53 2.90 9.43
C ARG A 46 2.50 3.33 8.39
N SER A 47 2.88 4.35 7.64
CA SER A 47 2.20 4.75 6.41
C SER A 47 2.79 4.03 5.20
N LEU A 48 1.93 3.71 4.26
CA LEU A 48 2.25 3.21 2.94
C LEU A 48 2.09 4.32 1.90
N PHE A 49 2.65 4.12 0.73
CA PHE A 49 2.53 5.00 -0.43
C PHE A 49 1.44 4.49 -1.36
N THR A 50 0.73 5.41 -2.03
CA THR A 50 -0.18 5.09 -3.12
C THR A 50 -0.16 6.22 -4.16
N VAL A 51 -0.57 5.90 -5.38
CA VAL A 51 -0.59 6.86 -6.47
C VAL A 51 -1.91 7.62 -6.48
N CYS A 52 -1.84 8.94 -6.50
CA CYS A 52 -3.01 9.82 -6.59
C CYS A 52 -3.03 10.53 -7.95
N PRO A 53 -4.06 10.34 -8.79
CA PRO A 53 -4.17 11.04 -10.07
C PRO A 53 -4.22 12.56 -9.88
N GLY A 54 -3.50 13.30 -10.73
CA GLY A 54 -3.48 14.77 -10.71
C GLY A 54 -4.83 15.36 -11.10
N ASP A 55 -5.45 14.84 -12.16
CA ASP A 55 -6.79 15.20 -12.61
C ASP A 55 -7.86 14.72 -11.62
N GLU A 56 -8.78 15.62 -11.26
CA GLU A 56 -9.82 15.36 -10.25
C GLU A 56 -10.87 14.33 -10.72
N ASN A 57 -11.22 14.33 -12.01
CA ASN A 57 -12.16 13.34 -12.55
C ASN A 57 -11.55 11.94 -12.51
N LEU A 58 -10.27 11.81 -12.89
CA LEU A 58 -9.54 10.56 -12.78
C LEU A 58 -9.37 10.13 -11.32
N ARG A 59 -9.10 11.07 -10.41
CA ARG A 59 -9.01 10.81 -8.97
C ARG A 59 -10.31 10.22 -8.41
N SER A 60 -11.46 10.80 -8.77
CA SER A 60 -12.77 10.31 -8.32
C SER A 60 -13.11 8.91 -8.87
N ARG A 61 -12.53 8.55 -10.03
CA ARG A 61 -12.79 7.28 -10.70
C ARG A 61 -11.85 6.16 -10.29
N PHE A 62 -10.60 6.49 -10.00
CA PHE A 62 -9.52 5.53 -9.76
C PHE A 62 -8.99 5.57 -8.33
N THR A 63 -9.69 6.20 -7.40
CA THR A 63 -9.38 6.07 -5.97
C THR A 63 -10.64 5.73 -5.18
N ILE A 64 -10.46 5.01 -4.06
CA ILE A 64 -11.47 4.83 -3.03
C ILE A 64 -10.86 5.38 -1.75
N ASP A 65 -11.49 6.40 -1.18
CA ASP A 65 -11.05 7.08 0.04
C ASP A 65 -9.56 7.49 0.03
N GLY A 66 -9.08 7.92 -1.14
CA GLY A 66 -7.71 8.38 -1.35
C GLY A 66 -6.66 7.30 -1.67
N VAL A 67 -7.05 6.03 -1.69
CA VAL A 67 -6.18 4.92 -2.11
C VAL A 67 -6.43 4.57 -3.58
N LEU A 68 -5.37 4.38 -4.37
CA LEU A 68 -5.49 3.95 -5.76
C LEU A 68 -6.31 2.65 -5.83
N TYR A 69 -7.41 2.69 -6.57
CA TYR A 69 -8.23 1.55 -6.90
C TYR A 69 -8.11 1.25 -8.38
N ASP A 70 -7.47 0.12 -8.69
CA ASP A 70 -7.15 -0.24 -10.05
C ASP A 70 -7.27 -1.75 -10.24
N GLN A 71 -7.79 -2.14 -11.40
CA GLN A 71 -8.02 -3.55 -11.76
C GLN A 71 -8.77 -4.37 -10.70
N GLY A 72 -9.66 -3.72 -9.94
CA GLY A 72 -10.49 -4.38 -8.93
C GLY A 72 -9.88 -4.46 -7.54
N VAL A 73 -8.69 -3.91 -7.31
CA VAL A 73 -7.97 -3.96 -6.04
C VAL A 73 -7.47 -2.58 -5.61
N LEU A 74 -7.31 -2.41 -4.30
CA LEU A 74 -6.60 -1.27 -3.73
C LEU A 74 -5.09 -1.52 -3.81
N LEU A 75 -4.31 -0.50 -4.13
CA LEU A 75 -2.87 -0.61 -4.28
C LEU A 75 -2.13 0.32 -3.32
N ALA A 76 -1.23 -0.26 -2.55
CA ALA A 76 -0.35 0.46 -1.65
C ALA A 76 1.06 -0.15 -1.65
N PHE A 77 2.06 0.63 -1.23
CA PHE A 77 3.46 0.24 -1.31
C PHE A 77 4.20 0.63 -0.03
N SER A 78 5.08 -0.24 0.45
CA SER A 78 5.98 0.06 1.56
C SER A 78 7.15 0.95 1.16
N ASP A 79 7.40 1.04 -0.15
CA ASP A 79 8.56 1.66 -0.77
C ASP A 79 8.11 2.70 -1.81
N GLU A 80 8.54 3.95 -1.63
CA GLU A 80 8.14 5.07 -2.48
C GLU A 80 8.61 4.87 -3.93
N GLU A 81 9.82 4.35 -4.12
CA GLU A 81 10.38 4.11 -5.45
C GLU A 81 9.53 3.08 -6.21
N PHE A 82 9.05 2.05 -5.52
CA PHE A 82 8.16 1.04 -6.11
C PHE A 82 6.80 1.63 -6.48
N CYS A 83 6.26 2.50 -5.62
CA CYS A 83 5.03 3.23 -5.91
C CYS A 83 5.19 4.13 -7.15
N GLU A 84 6.30 4.86 -7.23
CA GLU A 84 6.59 5.74 -8.35
C GLU A 84 6.76 4.96 -9.67
N GLU A 85 7.51 3.86 -9.62
CA GLU A 85 7.70 2.96 -10.76
C GLU A 85 6.36 2.40 -11.25
N TYR A 86 5.51 1.95 -10.33
CA TYR A 86 4.17 1.48 -10.66
C TYR A 86 3.34 2.57 -11.33
N GLY A 87 3.36 3.79 -10.77
CA GLY A 87 2.70 4.97 -11.33
C GLY A 87 3.12 5.24 -12.77
N LYS A 88 4.43 5.32 -13.02
CA LYS A 88 5.03 5.63 -14.33
C LYS A 88 4.76 4.54 -15.36
N ARG A 89 4.93 3.26 -15.00
CA ARG A 89 4.92 2.14 -15.95
C ARG A 89 3.53 1.57 -16.20
N PHE A 90 2.68 1.54 -15.18
CA PHE A 90 1.44 0.77 -15.23
C PHE A 90 0.19 1.60 -15.02
N ALA A 91 0.20 2.51 -14.04
CA ALA A 91 -0.98 3.33 -13.74
C ALA A 91 -1.19 4.43 -14.78
N ALA A 92 -0.13 5.04 -15.30
CA ALA A 92 -0.20 6.20 -16.19
C ALA A 92 -1.06 6.01 -17.46
N ILE A 93 -1.24 4.75 -17.90
CA ILE A 93 -2.12 4.40 -19.03
C ILE A 93 -3.60 4.64 -18.68
N ARG A 94 -3.98 4.51 -17.41
CA ARG A 94 -5.35 4.62 -16.90
C ARG A 94 -5.62 5.94 -16.19
N ILE A 95 -4.67 6.41 -15.39
CA ILE A 95 -4.84 7.60 -14.54
C ILE A 95 -4.18 8.86 -15.08
N GLY A 96 -3.61 8.80 -16.29
CA GLY A 96 -2.84 9.90 -16.87
C GLY A 96 -1.39 9.95 -16.37
N ARG A 97 -0.56 10.74 -17.06
CA ARG A 97 0.88 10.88 -16.72
C ARG A 97 1.13 11.82 -15.55
N GLU A 98 0.16 12.67 -15.24
CA GLU A 98 0.22 13.59 -14.10
C GLU A 98 -0.40 12.91 -12.89
N PHE A 99 0.46 12.55 -11.93
CA PHE A 99 0.06 11.96 -10.66
C PHE A 99 1.00 12.44 -9.55
N THR A 100 0.58 12.27 -8.32
CA THR A 100 1.38 12.47 -7.11
C THR A 100 1.47 11.16 -6.34
N ILE A 101 2.47 11.05 -5.48
CA ILE A 101 2.53 9.99 -4.48
C ILE A 101 2.04 10.58 -3.17
N VAL A 102 1.10 9.89 -2.53
CA VAL A 102 0.56 10.26 -1.22
C VAL A 102 0.76 9.12 -0.25
N THR A 103 0.76 9.44 1.04
CA THR A 103 0.86 8.44 2.11
C THR A 103 -0.49 8.16 2.74
N VAL A 104 -0.73 6.89 3.07
CA VAL A 104 -1.93 6.41 3.75
C VAL A 104 -1.51 5.44 4.85
N PRO A 105 -1.97 5.60 6.10
CA PRO A 105 -1.71 4.64 7.17
C PRO A 105 -2.09 3.21 6.77
N TYR A 106 -1.24 2.23 7.09
CA TYR A 106 -1.50 0.83 6.77
C TYR A 106 -2.89 0.36 7.24
N GLU A 107 -3.26 0.68 8.48
CA GLU A 107 -4.57 0.33 9.06
C GLU A 107 -5.72 0.97 8.29
N GLN A 108 -5.52 2.18 7.75
CA GLN A 108 -6.54 2.83 6.93
C GLN A 108 -6.70 2.12 5.58
N VAL A 109 -5.61 1.67 4.95
CA VAL A 109 -5.69 0.85 3.73
C VAL A 109 -6.52 -0.42 3.98
N LEU A 110 -6.27 -1.11 5.10
CA LEU A 110 -7.03 -2.32 5.45
C LEU A 110 -8.50 -2.02 5.77
N SER A 111 -8.77 -0.89 6.43
CA SER A 111 -10.13 -0.47 6.77
C SER A 111 -10.93 -0.15 5.51
N ILE A 112 -10.36 0.61 4.56
CA ILE A 112 -10.98 0.89 3.26
C ILE A 112 -11.24 -0.41 2.50
N ALA A 113 -10.27 -1.34 2.48
CA ALA A 113 -10.44 -2.64 1.84
C ALA A 113 -11.63 -3.42 2.45
N ALA A 114 -11.73 -3.45 3.78
CA ALA A 114 -12.79 -4.16 4.48
C ALA A 114 -14.17 -3.51 4.30
N ASP A 115 -14.25 -2.19 4.40
CA ASP A 115 -15.51 -1.43 4.32
C ASP A 115 -16.13 -1.50 2.92
N HIS A 116 -15.29 -1.64 1.88
CA HIS A 116 -15.72 -1.74 0.49
C HIS A 116 -15.71 -3.18 -0.07
N GLU A 117 -15.43 -4.18 0.78
CA GLU A 117 -15.25 -5.59 0.41
C GLU A 117 -14.32 -5.77 -0.82
N LYS A 118 -13.20 -5.03 -0.83
CA LYS A 118 -12.16 -5.08 -1.87
C LYS A 118 -10.87 -5.67 -1.31
N ASP A 119 -10.10 -6.30 -2.18
CA ASP A 119 -8.76 -6.73 -1.80
C ASP A 119 -7.80 -5.54 -1.86
N ALA A 120 -6.83 -5.52 -0.93
CA ALA A 120 -5.70 -4.59 -0.96
C ALA A 120 -4.40 -5.34 -1.22
N TYR A 121 -3.68 -4.89 -2.23
CA TYR A 121 -2.39 -5.43 -2.63
C TYR A 121 -1.30 -4.48 -2.15
N ILE A 122 -0.39 -5.00 -1.34
CA ILE A 122 0.72 -4.24 -0.78
C ILE A 122 2.03 -4.77 -1.36
N ASP A 123 2.81 -3.87 -1.96
CA ASP A 123 4.05 -4.17 -2.70
C ASP A 123 3.85 -5.03 -3.95
N PHE A 124 2.67 -4.96 -4.57
CA PHE A 124 2.43 -5.68 -5.83
C PHE A 124 3.32 -5.16 -6.95
N ARG A 125 4.06 -6.08 -7.55
CA ARG A 125 4.94 -5.86 -8.70
C ARG A 125 4.49 -6.75 -9.85
N LYS A 126 4.49 -6.22 -11.08
CA LYS A 126 4.03 -6.97 -12.27
C LYS A 126 5.07 -7.98 -12.75
N GLU A 127 6.30 -7.87 -12.27
CA GLU A 127 7.39 -8.80 -12.51
C GLU A 127 7.07 -10.19 -11.95
N LYS A 128 7.51 -11.22 -12.66
CA LYS A 128 7.26 -12.61 -12.28
C LYS A 128 8.01 -12.98 -11.00
N ASP A 129 7.43 -13.90 -10.22
CA ASP A 129 8.00 -14.48 -9.00
C ASP A 129 8.15 -13.49 -7.84
N GLU A 130 7.55 -12.30 -7.97
CA GLU A 130 7.55 -11.29 -6.94
C GLU A 130 6.51 -11.55 -5.85
N ARG A 131 6.94 -11.40 -4.60
CA ARG A 131 6.10 -11.62 -3.42
C ARG A 131 5.48 -10.32 -2.96
N PHE A 132 4.18 -10.36 -2.70
CA PHE A 132 3.41 -9.23 -2.22
C PHE A 132 2.38 -9.69 -1.19
N LEU A 133 1.90 -8.76 -0.38
CA LEU A 133 0.86 -9.04 0.59
C LEU A 133 -0.51 -8.77 -0.04
N VAL A 134 -1.46 -9.65 0.25
CA VAL A 134 -2.87 -9.49 -0.13
C VAL A 134 -3.68 -9.48 1.14
N TYR A 135 -4.38 -8.37 1.38
CA TYR A 135 -5.44 -8.34 2.36
C TYR A 135 -6.78 -8.58 1.66
N ASP A 136 -7.43 -9.70 1.98
CA ASP A 136 -8.79 -9.99 1.55
C ASP A 136 -9.75 -9.14 2.39
N GLY A 137 -10.38 -8.14 1.78
CA GLY A 137 -11.30 -7.23 2.48
C GLY A 137 -12.56 -7.91 3.00
N LYS A 138 -13.03 -8.94 2.29
CA LYS A 138 -14.24 -9.68 2.65
C LYS A 138 -14.00 -10.63 3.82
N ALA A 139 -12.93 -11.41 3.75
CA ALA A 139 -12.55 -12.35 4.80
C ALA A 139 -11.79 -11.70 5.96
N LYS A 140 -11.28 -10.47 5.76
CA LYS A 140 -10.46 -9.70 6.71
C LYS A 140 -9.19 -10.46 7.10
N THR A 141 -8.51 -10.99 6.10
CA THR A 141 -7.33 -11.84 6.29
C THR A 141 -6.16 -11.37 5.43
N LEU A 142 -4.95 -11.39 6.00
CA LEU A 142 -3.72 -11.02 5.31
C LEU A 142 -2.95 -12.27 4.90
N HIS A 143 -2.62 -12.37 3.62
CA HIS A 143 -1.91 -13.48 3.01
C HIS A 143 -0.69 -12.97 2.25
N LEU A 144 0.21 -13.89 1.93
CA LEU A 144 1.28 -13.63 0.97
C LEU A 144 0.94 -14.32 -0.34
N CYS A 145 1.08 -13.59 -1.45
CA CYS A 145 1.00 -14.12 -2.78
C CYS A 145 2.36 -14.02 -3.50
N ILE A 146 2.52 -14.86 -4.52
CA ILE A 146 3.62 -14.78 -5.49
C ILE A 146 2.96 -14.49 -6.83
N ASN A 147 3.47 -13.49 -7.55
CA ASN A 147 3.00 -13.16 -8.88
C ASN A 147 3.45 -14.25 -9.88
N GLN A 148 2.50 -14.88 -10.58
CA GLN A 148 2.71 -16.04 -11.45
C GLN A 148 2.95 -15.69 -12.91
#